data_AF-A0A4S2RPR7-F1
#
_entry.id   AF-A0A4S2RPR7-F1
#
_cell.length_a   1.000
_cell.length_b   1.000
_cell.length_c   1.000
_cell.angle_alpha   90.00
_cell.angle_beta   90.00
_cell.angle_gamma   90.00
#
_symmetry.space_group_name_H-M   'P 1'
#
loop_
_entity.id
_entity.type
_entity.pdbx_description
1 polymer ?
#
loop_
_entity_poly.entity_id
_entity_poly.type
_entity_poly.pdbx_seq_one_letter_code
_entity_poly.pdbx_strand_id
1 'polypeptide(L)'
;MGEDIGKLTRLFEALGAEDAEGWAESEGEEGLPQLARYRFLRMVWQDIDAWSTTAPHWVAAYREEGVAGGAVERAVRLGLTAVELGEIAREVARETAFALLQGMDDPERGEVPGETEGRLPGWFLGELSERGEPTGRVLGALHEDLNETEPQSPTSSSTGGDTV
;
A
#
# COMPACT_ATOMS: atom_id res chain seq x y z
N MET A 1 4.78 -2.32 29.58
CA MET A 1 3.40 -2.43 29.09
C MET A 1 2.78 -1.05 28.89
N GLY A 2 2.34 -0.30 29.92
CA GLY A 2 1.75 1.04 29.70
C GLY A 2 2.71 2.12 29.14
N GLU A 3 3.99 2.06 29.51
CA GLU A 3 5.02 2.99 28.99
C GLU A 3 5.40 2.70 27.53
N ASP A 4 5.30 1.43 27.11
CA ASP A 4 5.56 0.99 25.73
C ASP A 4 4.41 1.38 24.79
N ILE A 5 3.15 1.19 25.23
CA ILE A 5 1.95 1.59 24.48
C ILE A 5 1.97 3.10 24.22
N GLY A 6 2.20 3.92 25.25
CA GLY A 6 2.25 5.37 25.06
C GLY A 6 3.38 5.85 24.12
N LYS A 7 4.50 5.12 24.04
CA LYS A 7 5.55 5.39 23.04
C LYS A 7 5.06 5.01 21.64
N LEU A 8 4.45 3.85 21.48
CA LEU A 8 3.92 3.36 20.19
C LEU A 8 2.82 4.27 19.65
N THR A 9 1.85 4.69 20.47
CA THR A 9 0.77 5.61 20.06
C THR A 9 1.34 6.87 19.42
N ARG A 10 2.33 7.52 20.07
CA ARG A 10 2.97 8.73 19.51
C ARG A 10 3.68 8.47 18.18
N LEU A 11 4.22 7.28 17.96
CA LEU A 11 4.85 6.91 16.70
C LEU A 11 3.81 6.71 15.60
N PHE A 12 2.69 6.04 15.90
CA PHE A 12 1.57 5.91 14.97
C PHE A 12 0.94 7.26 14.63
N GLU A 13 0.72 8.14 15.61
CA GLU A 13 0.25 9.52 15.38
C GLU A 13 1.19 10.29 14.45
N ALA A 14 2.50 10.20 14.68
CA ALA A 14 3.50 10.86 13.84
C ALA A 14 3.52 10.30 12.40
N LEU A 15 3.12 9.04 12.22
CA LEU A 15 2.95 8.42 10.91
C LEU A 15 1.58 8.72 10.28
N GLY A 16 0.62 9.27 11.03
CA GLY A 16 -0.70 9.66 10.56
C GLY A 16 -1.77 8.57 10.67
N ALA A 17 -1.64 7.63 11.62
CA ALA A 17 -2.68 6.64 11.88
C ALA A 17 -3.95 7.29 12.43
N GLU A 18 -5.11 6.94 11.88
CA GLU A 18 -6.41 7.43 12.37
C GLU A 18 -6.74 6.87 13.76
N ASP A 19 -6.40 5.61 14.02
CA ASP A 19 -6.56 4.94 15.32
C ASP A 19 -5.20 4.53 15.93
N ALA A 20 -4.37 5.53 16.24
CA ALA A 20 -3.02 5.31 16.75
C ALA A 20 -2.97 4.53 18.08
N GLU A 21 -3.99 4.66 18.93
CA GLU A 21 -4.09 3.92 20.18
C GLU A 21 -4.43 2.45 19.93
N GLY A 22 -5.42 2.16 19.08
CA GLY A 22 -5.78 0.78 18.71
C GLY A 22 -4.62 0.00 18.09
N TRP A 23 -3.84 0.63 17.19
CA TRP A 23 -2.63 0.00 16.64
C TRP A 23 -1.57 -0.30 17.72
N ALA A 24 -1.39 0.59 18.69
CA ALA A 24 -0.42 0.42 19.77
C ALA A 24 -0.86 -0.67 20.77
N GLU A 25 -2.15 -0.74 21.09
CA GLU A 25 -2.72 -1.79 21.93
C GLU A 25 -2.60 -3.17 21.25
N SER A 26 -2.93 -3.26 19.96
CA SER A 26 -2.81 -4.51 19.19
C SER A 26 -1.37 -5.04 19.16
N GLU A 27 -0.34 -4.19 19.04
CA GLU A 27 1.06 -4.65 19.15
C GLU A 27 1.36 -5.26 20.53
N GLY A 28 0.83 -4.66 21.60
CA GLY A 28 1.00 -5.15 22.96
C GLY A 28 0.25 -6.47 23.24
N GLU A 29 -0.96 -6.61 22.71
CA GLU A 29 -1.84 -7.76 22.96
C GLU A 29 -1.53 -8.96 22.06
N GLU A 30 -1.27 -8.72 20.77
CA GLU A 30 -1.05 -9.77 19.78
C GLU A 30 0.44 -10.13 19.64
N GLY A 31 1.33 -9.26 20.12
CA GLY A 31 2.79 -9.44 19.99
C GLY A 31 3.29 -9.31 18.54
N LEU A 32 2.48 -8.74 17.64
CA LEU A 32 2.83 -8.51 16.24
C LEU A 32 3.59 -7.18 16.06
N PRO A 33 4.48 -7.06 15.06
CA PRO A 33 5.23 -5.83 14.80
C PRO A 33 4.35 -4.77 14.10
N GLN A 34 3.27 -4.31 14.74
CA GLN A 34 2.28 -3.43 14.12
C GLN A 34 2.87 -2.11 13.64
N LEU A 35 3.81 -1.51 14.38
CA LEU A 35 4.44 -0.27 13.93
C LEU A 35 5.22 -0.46 12.63
N ALA A 36 5.88 -1.62 12.47
CA ALA A 36 6.58 -1.95 11.23
C ALA A 36 5.61 -2.25 10.08
N ARG A 37 4.50 -2.98 10.35
CA ARG A 37 3.43 -3.25 9.38
C ARG A 37 2.81 -1.96 8.87
N TYR A 38 2.37 -1.09 9.77
CA TYR A 38 1.77 0.20 9.42
C TYR A 38 2.74 1.09 8.63
N ARG A 39 4.01 1.21 9.07
CA ARG A 39 5.01 1.98 8.34
C ARG A 39 5.22 1.47 6.92
N PHE A 40 5.25 0.15 6.74
CA PHE A 40 5.37 -0.47 5.42
C PHE A 40 4.15 -0.14 4.55
N LEU A 41 2.94 -0.39 5.05
CA LEU A 41 1.69 -0.15 4.31
C LEU A 41 1.51 1.32 3.95
N ARG A 42 1.89 2.23 4.85
CA ARG A 42 1.89 3.67 4.58
C ARG A 42 2.78 4.02 3.38
N MET A 43 3.98 3.43 3.28
CA MET A 43 4.85 3.62 2.12
C MET A 43 4.22 3.05 0.84
N VAL A 44 3.64 1.85 0.92
CA VAL A 44 2.94 1.23 -0.23
C VAL A 44 1.79 2.11 -0.72
N TRP A 45 0.98 2.66 0.20
CA TRP A 45 -0.11 3.57 -0.15
C TRP A 45 0.38 4.87 -0.78
N GLN A 46 1.51 5.43 -0.34
CA GLN A 46 2.09 6.59 -1.00
C GLN A 46 2.47 6.32 -2.45
N ASP A 47 3.01 5.14 -2.74
CA ASP A 47 3.36 4.73 -4.10
C ASP A 47 2.11 4.43 -4.95
N ILE A 48 1.07 3.84 -4.37
CA ILE A 48 -0.23 3.63 -5.02
C ILE A 48 -0.88 4.98 -5.36
N ASP A 49 -1.00 5.87 -4.39
CA ASP A 49 -1.66 7.17 -4.54
C ASP A 49 -0.90 8.11 -5.47
N ALA A 50 0.42 7.93 -5.63
CA ALA A 50 1.22 8.67 -6.61
C ALA A 50 0.68 8.51 -8.04
N TRP A 51 0.12 7.35 -8.40
CA TRP A 51 -0.44 7.10 -9.74
C TRP A 51 -1.64 7.98 -10.06
N SER A 52 -2.45 8.34 -9.05
CA SER A 52 -3.55 9.28 -9.21
C SER A 52 -3.09 10.73 -9.04
N THR A 53 -2.38 11.03 -7.95
CA THR A 53 -2.01 12.42 -7.58
C THR A 53 -1.03 13.07 -8.56
N THR A 54 -0.22 12.29 -9.26
CA THR A 54 0.75 12.79 -10.25
C THR A 54 0.32 12.58 -11.70
N ALA A 55 -0.95 12.17 -11.93
CA ALA A 55 -1.39 11.71 -13.24
C ALA A 55 -1.15 12.65 -14.42
N PRO A 56 -1.35 13.98 -14.32
CA PRO A 56 -1.01 14.90 -15.39
C PRO A 56 0.46 14.82 -15.84
N HIS A 57 1.38 14.58 -14.90
CA HIS A 57 2.80 14.52 -15.19
C HIS A 57 3.19 13.20 -15.87
N TRP A 58 2.79 12.05 -15.32
CA TRP A 58 3.17 10.77 -15.94
C TRP A 58 2.45 10.55 -17.27
N VAL A 59 1.20 11.01 -17.42
CA VAL A 59 0.47 10.92 -18.70
C VAL A 59 1.21 11.72 -19.78
N ALA A 60 1.68 12.93 -19.47
CA ALA A 60 2.48 13.72 -20.41
C ALA A 60 3.78 12.99 -20.78
N ALA A 61 4.54 12.53 -19.78
CA ALA A 61 5.82 11.83 -20.00
C ALA A 61 5.64 10.54 -20.84
N TYR A 62 4.57 9.78 -20.60
CA TYR A 62 4.32 8.55 -21.34
C TYR A 62 3.98 8.81 -22.80
N ARG A 63 3.26 9.89 -23.12
CA ARG A 63 2.92 10.24 -24.51
C ARG A 63 4.15 10.61 -25.35
N GLU A 64 5.18 11.15 -24.71
CA GLU A 64 6.44 11.53 -25.38
C GLU A 64 7.35 10.31 -25.61
N GLU A 65 7.64 9.55 -24.55
CA GLU A 65 8.72 8.55 -24.58
C GLU A 65 8.38 7.22 -23.87
N GLY A 66 7.16 7.08 -23.34
CA GLY A 66 6.78 5.89 -22.57
C GLY A 66 6.59 4.64 -23.42
N VAL A 67 6.96 3.48 -22.85
CA VAL A 67 6.71 2.16 -23.48
C VAL A 67 5.22 1.97 -23.82
N ALA A 68 4.33 2.47 -22.95
CA ALA A 68 2.87 2.45 -23.18
C ALA A 68 2.33 3.73 -23.86
N GLY A 69 3.20 4.61 -24.38
CA GLY A 69 2.82 5.93 -24.88
C GLY A 69 1.75 5.91 -25.97
N GLY A 70 1.83 4.95 -26.91
CA GLY A 70 0.81 4.77 -27.94
C GLY A 70 -0.57 4.39 -27.38
N ALA A 71 -0.64 3.67 -26.25
CA ALA A 71 -1.91 3.35 -25.60
C ALA A 71 -2.47 4.57 -24.86
N VAL A 72 -1.62 5.31 -24.13
CA VAL A 72 -1.99 6.54 -23.42
C VAL A 72 -2.49 7.60 -24.40
N GLU A 73 -1.78 7.83 -25.52
CA GLU A 73 -2.20 8.76 -26.57
C GLU A 73 -3.57 8.40 -27.15
N ARG A 74 -3.82 7.11 -27.41
CA ARG A 74 -5.14 6.68 -27.90
C ARG A 74 -6.24 6.91 -26.87
N ALA A 75 -5.98 6.65 -25.59
CA ALA A 75 -6.95 6.88 -24.53
C ALA A 75 -7.32 8.37 -24.41
N VAL A 76 -6.32 9.26 -24.39
CA VAL A 76 -6.53 10.71 -24.36
C VAL A 76 -7.31 11.19 -25.59
N ARG A 77 -6.98 10.67 -26.78
CA ARG A 77 -7.71 11.00 -28.01
C ARG A 77 -9.17 10.52 -28.00
N LEU A 78 -9.47 9.45 -27.25
CA LEU A 78 -10.83 8.95 -27.05
C LEU A 78 -11.60 9.69 -25.95
N GLY A 79 -10.96 10.66 -25.28
CA GLY A 79 -11.59 11.55 -24.31
C GLY A 79 -11.25 11.26 -22.86
N LEU A 80 -10.41 10.27 -22.54
CA LEU A 80 -9.97 10.05 -21.16
C LEU A 80 -9.06 11.19 -20.71
N THR A 81 -9.39 11.76 -19.57
CA THR A 81 -8.58 12.76 -18.88
C THR A 81 -7.41 12.10 -18.16
N ALA A 82 -6.40 12.89 -17.81
CA ALA A 82 -5.29 12.40 -17.00
C ALA A 82 -5.78 11.93 -15.61
N VAL A 83 -6.82 12.55 -15.05
CA VAL A 83 -7.41 12.16 -13.77
C VAL A 83 -8.01 10.75 -13.84
N GLU A 84 -8.85 10.48 -14.83
CA GLU A 84 -9.46 9.14 -15.03
C GLU A 84 -8.38 8.07 -15.28
N LEU A 85 -7.34 8.41 -16.04
CA LEU A 85 -6.20 7.51 -16.23
C LEU A 85 -5.44 7.26 -14.92
N GLY A 86 -5.32 8.28 -14.06
CA GLY A 86 -4.73 8.18 -12.74
C GLY A 86 -5.53 7.31 -11.78
N GLU A 87 -6.85 7.43 -11.79
CA GLU A 87 -7.75 6.58 -10.99
C GLU A 87 -7.63 5.11 -11.40
N ILE A 88 -7.66 4.83 -12.71
CA ILE A 88 -7.45 3.47 -13.23
C ILE A 88 -6.06 2.94 -12.84
N ALA A 89 -5.01 3.76 -12.99
CA ALA A 89 -3.64 3.36 -12.66
C ALA A 89 -3.46 3.09 -11.16
N ARG A 90 -4.09 3.91 -10.29
CA ARG A 90 -4.11 3.70 -8.84
C ARG A 90 -4.74 2.36 -8.49
N GLU A 91 -5.88 2.00 -9.09
CA GLU A 91 -6.51 0.70 -8.82
C GLU A 91 -5.67 -0.47 -9.30
N VAL A 92 -5.05 -0.36 -10.48
CA VAL A 92 -4.10 -1.39 -10.96
C VAL A 92 -2.92 -1.52 -10.01
N ALA A 93 -2.38 -0.41 -9.50
CA ALA A 93 -1.29 -0.41 -8.53
C ALA A 93 -1.72 -1.07 -7.20
N ARG A 94 -2.91 -0.75 -6.69
CA ARG A 94 -3.47 -1.35 -5.47
C ARG A 94 -3.65 -2.86 -5.61
N GLU A 95 -4.28 -3.33 -6.69
CA GLU A 95 -4.47 -4.76 -6.97
C GLU A 95 -3.14 -5.49 -7.13
N THR A 96 -2.16 -4.87 -7.78
CA THR A 96 -0.81 -5.44 -7.93
C THR A 96 -0.12 -5.56 -6.57
N ALA A 97 -0.19 -4.52 -5.73
CA ALA A 97 0.36 -4.53 -4.38
C ALA A 97 -0.30 -5.60 -3.51
N PHE A 98 -1.62 -5.71 -3.55
CA PHE A 98 -2.38 -6.73 -2.83
C PHE A 98 -1.99 -8.15 -3.24
N ALA A 99 -1.87 -8.42 -4.54
CA ALA A 99 -1.44 -9.71 -5.06
C ALA A 99 0.00 -10.06 -4.65
N LEU A 100 0.90 -9.07 -4.64
CA LEU A 100 2.29 -9.25 -4.18
C LEU A 100 2.33 -9.57 -2.69
N LEU A 101 1.57 -8.85 -1.86
CA LEU A 101 1.51 -9.09 -0.42
C LEU A 101 0.94 -10.48 -0.10
N GLN A 102 -0.07 -10.94 -0.84
CA GLN A 102 -0.53 -12.33 -0.71
C GLN A 102 0.58 -13.35 -1.06
N GLY A 103 1.35 -13.12 -2.13
CA GLY A 103 2.47 -14.00 -2.48
C GLY A 103 3.64 -13.95 -1.50
N MET A 104 3.71 -12.93 -0.63
CA MET A 104 4.66 -12.91 0.48
C MET A 104 4.23 -13.82 1.64
N ASP A 105 2.92 -13.93 1.89
CA ASP A 105 2.36 -14.83 2.90
C ASP A 105 2.22 -16.28 2.39
N ASP A 106 2.09 -16.45 1.08
CA ASP A 106 2.02 -17.75 0.39
C ASP A 106 3.14 -17.86 -0.66
N PRO A 107 4.37 -18.23 -0.26
CA PRO A 107 5.51 -18.34 -1.17
C PRO A 107 5.39 -19.49 -2.18
N GLU A 108 4.41 -20.39 -2.00
CA GLU A 108 4.08 -21.45 -2.95
C GLU A 108 3.12 -20.96 -4.05
N ARG A 109 2.58 -19.74 -3.91
CA ARG A 109 1.72 -19.09 -4.89
C ARG A 109 2.46 -18.87 -6.22
N GLY A 110 2.06 -19.63 -7.23
CA GLY A 110 2.51 -19.46 -8.61
C GLY A 110 2.82 -20.78 -9.29
N GLU A 111 2.97 -20.75 -10.60
CA GLU A 111 3.39 -21.93 -11.34
C GLU A 111 4.89 -22.17 -11.15
N VAL A 112 5.25 -23.26 -10.48
CA VAL A 112 6.62 -23.76 -10.40
C VAL A 112 6.75 -25.03 -11.23
N PRO A 113 7.85 -25.21 -11.98
CA PRO A 113 8.13 -26.49 -12.62
C PRO A 113 8.16 -27.62 -11.57
N GLY A 114 7.48 -28.74 -11.85
CA GLY A 114 7.37 -29.86 -10.90
C GLY A 114 8.73 -30.45 -10.46
N GLU A 115 9.78 -30.30 -11.27
CA GLU A 115 11.14 -30.71 -10.90
C GLU A 115 11.79 -29.87 -9.77
N THR A 116 11.21 -28.70 -9.50
CA THR A 116 11.65 -27.76 -8.46
C THR A 116 10.72 -27.67 -7.25
N GLU A 117 9.56 -28.33 -7.29
CA GLU A 117 8.60 -28.34 -6.19
C GLU A 117 9.24 -28.87 -4.89
N GLY A 118 9.05 -28.15 -3.78
CA GLY A 118 9.66 -28.48 -2.48
C GLY A 118 11.19 -28.28 -2.38
N ARG A 119 11.83 -27.70 -3.41
CA ARG A 119 13.30 -27.49 -3.45
C ARG A 119 13.71 -26.01 -3.52
N LEU A 120 12.72 -25.11 -3.58
CA LEU A 120 12.95 -23.68 -3.66
C LEU A 120 13.13 -23.07 -2.25
N PRO A 121 13.94 -22.01 -2.11
CA PRO A 121 14.03 -21.28 -0.86
C PRO A 121 12.74 -20.52 -0.58
N GLY A 122 12.34 -20.45 0.70
CA GLY A 122 11.30 -19.52 1.13
C GLY A 122 11.84 -18.10 1.37
N TRP A 123 10.93 -17.16 1.60
CA TRP A 123 11.24 -15.78 1.98
C TRP A 123 10.25 -15.28 3.03
N PHE A 124 10.62 -14.20 3.72
CA PHE A 124 9.75 -13.47 4.62
C PHE A 124 10.18 -11.99 4.66
N LEU A 125 9.29 -11.12 5.12
CA LEU A 125 9.65 -9.74 5.47
C LEU A 125 9.84 -9.65 7.00
N GLY A 126 11.07 -9.35 7.42
CA GLY A 126 11.43 -9.24 8.83
C GLY A 126 11.48 -7.81 9.32
N GLU A 127 11.17 -7.61 10.59
CA GLU A 127 11.38 -6.33 11.24
C GLU A 127 12.85 -6.13 11.64
N LEU A 128 13.31 -4.88 11.48
CA LEU A 128 14.57 -4.39 12.05
C LEU A 128 14.30 -3.44 13.22
N SER A 129 15.18 -3.47 14.22
CA SER A 129 15.20 -2.52 15.33
C SER A 129 15.59 -1.12 14.85
N GLU A 130 15.46 -0.12 15.74
CA GLU A 130 15.94 1.25 15.49
C GLU A 130 17.44 1.32 15.12
N ARG A 131 18.23 0.27 15.44
CA ARG A 131 19.66 0.15 15.10
C ARG A 131 19.93 -0.64 13.81
N GLY A 132 18.88 -1.12 13.14
CA GLY A 132 19.00 -1.92 11.93
C GLY A 132 19.29 -3.41 12.19
N GLU A 133 19.10 -3.88 13.42
CA GLU A 133 19.33 -5.30 13.78
C GLU A 133 18.03 -6.10 13.62
N PRO A 134 18.06 -7.33 13.07
CA PRO A 134 16.87 -8.18 12.98
C PRO A 134 16.27 -8.46 14.36
N THR A 135 14.97 -8.20 14.53
CA THR A 135 14.26 -8.48 15.80
C THR A 135 13.76 -9.92 15.88
N GLY A 136 13.72 -10.62 14.73
CA GLY A 136 13.10 -11.94 14.61
C GLY A 136 11.58 -11.89 14.45
N ARG A 137 10.94 -10.70 14.52
CA ARG A 137 9.52 -10.53 14.23
C ARG A 137 9.29 -10.49 12.71
N VAL A 138 8.18 -11.09 12.27
CA VAL A 138 7.80 -11.21 10.85
C VAL A 138 6.60 -10.30 10.59
N LEU A 139 6.65 -9.57 9.47
CA LEU A 139 5.52 -8.81 8.94
C LEU A 139 4.72 -9.75 8.02
N GLY A 140 3.79 -10.51 8.60
CA GLY A 140 2.84 -11.34 7.85
C GLY A 140 1.46 -10.69 7.72
N ALA A 141 0.57 -11.30 6.95
CA ALA A 141 -0.82 -10.90 6.76
C ALA A 141 -1.01 -9.45 6.28
N LEU A 142 0.01 -8.87 5.62
CA LEU A 142 -0.01 -7.46 5.17
C LEU A 142 -1.10 -7.19 4.13
N HIS A 143 -1.52 -8.21 3.38
CA HIS A 143 -2.58 -8.09 2.40
C HIS A 143 -3.94 -7.84 3.07
N GLU A 144 -4.18 -8.38 4.27
CA GLU A 144 -5.40 -8.14 5.05
C GLU A 144 -5.45 -6.67 5.48
N ASP A 145 -4.36 -6.18 6.07
CA ASP A 145 -4.22 -4.80 6.54
C ASP A 145 -4.24 -3.76 5.40
N LEU A 146 -3.82 -4.11 4.18
CA LEU A 146 -3.76 -3.15 3.07
C LEU A 146 -5.13 -2.52 2.82
N ASN A 147 -6.19 -3.33 2.83
CA ASN A 147 -7.55 -2.85 2.62
C ASN A 147 -8.08 -2.04 3.82
N GLU A 148 -7.70 -2.44 5.04
CA GLU A 148 -8.11 -1.74 6.27
C GLU A 148 -7.42 -0.37 6.42
N THR A 149 -6.22 -0.25 5.86
CA THR A 149 -5.40 0.96 5.93
C THR A 149 -5.57 1.89 4.73
N GLU A 150 -6.54 1.65 3.84
CA GLU A 150 -6.79 2.53 2.70
C GLU A 150 -7.06 3.97 3.20
N PRO A 151 -6.25 4.96 2.76
CA PRO A 151 -6.50 6.34 3.09
C PRO A 151 -7.88 6.75 2.56
N GLN A 152 -8.75 7.20 3.45
CA GLN A 152 -10.05 7.72 3.03
C GLN A 152 -9.81 8.98 2.19
N SER A 153 -10.23 8.96 0.93
CA SER A 153 -10.25 10.18 0.13
C SER A 153 -11.18 11.18 0.82
N PRO A 154 -10.76 12.45 1.01
CA PRO A 154 -11.66 13.45 1.57
C PRO A 154 -12.85 13.57 0.64
N THR A 155 -14.01 13.11 1.10
CA THR A 155 -15.25 13.19 0.35
C THR A 155 -15.52 14.67 0.09
N SER A 156 -15.46 15.08 -1.17
CA SER A 156 -15.97 16.39 -1.57
C SER A 156 -17.46 16.40 -1.24
N SER A 157 -17.82 17.01 -0.11
CA SER A 157 -19.19 17.22 0.29
C SER A 157 -19.88 18.02 -0.82
N SER A 158 -20.67 17.34 -1.63
CA SER A 158 -21.66 17.96 -2.52
C SER A 158 -22.68 18.67 -1.64
N THR A 159 -22.43 19.92 -1.28
CA THR A 159 -23.48 20.81 -0.79
C THR A 159 -24.40 21.08 -1.96
N GLY A 160 -25.53 20.36 -1.98
CA GLY A 160 -26.62 20.58 -2.91
C GLY A 160 -27.06 22.04 -2.85
N GLY A 161 -27.04 22.68 -4.02
CA GLY A 161 -27.72 23.94 -4.22
C GLY A 161 -29.21 23.66 -4.35
N ASP A 162 -29.95 23.90 -3.27
CA ASP A 162 -31.37 24.24 -3.38
C ASP A 162 -31.47 25.77 -3.43
N THR A 163 -31.93 26.28 -4.57
CA THR A 163 -32.52 27.62 -4.66
C THR A 163 -33.77 27.49 -5.51
N VAL A 164 -34.92 27.65 -4.85
CA VAL A 164 -36.21 27.97 -5.49
C VAL A 164 -36.31 29.49 -5.59
#